data_AF-A0A2V4VZS9-F1
#
_entry.id   AF-A0A2V4VZS9-F1
#
_cell.length_a   1.000
_cell.length_b   1.000
_cell.length_c   1.000
_cell.angle_alpha   90.00
_cell.angle_beta   90.00
_cell.angle_gamma   90.00
#
_symmetry.space_group_name_H-M   'P 1'
#
loop_
_entity.id
_entity.type
_entity.pdbx_description
1 polymer ?
#
loop_
_entity_poly.entity_id
_entity_poly.type
_entity_poly.pdbx_seq_one_letter_code
_entity_poly.pdbx_strand_id
1 'polypeptide(L)'
;MQKLLFTKGYRDHDKLRASFFELAANTFGIHFEEWYQQGCWGEGYVPFSYVDGDQVVANVSVNLLELIIHGEKYKAIQIGTVMTHPDYR
;
A
#
# COMPACT_ATOMS: atom_id res chain seq x y z
N MET A 1 -24.07 -2.89 -8.77
CA MET A 1 -22.65 -2.59 -8.47
C MET A 1 -22.31 -3.24 -7.14
N GLN A 2 -21.27 -4.06 -7.11
CA GLN A 2 -20.73 -4.59 -5.86
C GLN A 2 -20.22 -3.40 -5.02
N LYS A 3 -20.53 -3.37 -3.72
CA LYS A 3 -20.14 -2.25 -2.86
C LYS A 3 -18.70 -2.47 -2.42
N LEU A 4 -17.77 -1.72 -3.00
CA LEU A 4 -16.38 -1.69 -2.54
C LEU A 4 -16.27 -0.91 -1.23
N LEU A 5 -15.48 -1.42 -0.30
CA LEU A 5 -15.15 -0.75 0.96
C LEU A 5 -13.83 0.00 0.80
N PHE A 6 -13.84 1.29 1.14
CA PHE A 6 -12.61 2.06 1.25
C PHE A 6 -11.96 1.84 2.62
N THR A 7 -10.69 1.44 2.62
CA THR A 7 -9.92 1.13 3.83
C THR A 7 -8.54 1.77 3.75
N LYS A 8 -8.01 2.23 4.89
CA LYS A 8 -6.66 2.83 4.97
C LYS A 8 -5.93 2.43 6.24
N GLY A 9 -4.60 2.43 6.19
CA GLY A 9 -3.77 2.25 7.38
C GLY A 9 -3.94 0.90 8.08
N TYR A 10 -4.06 -0.17 7.31
CA TYR A 10 -4.39 -1.52 7.80
C TYR A 10 -3.15 -2.41 8.00
N ARG A 11 -1.99 -1.82 8.34
CA ARG A 11 -0.72 -2.54 8.54
C ARG A 11 -0.89 -3.75 9.48
N ASP A 12 -1.60 -3.56 10.58
CA ASP A 12 -1.75 -4.56 11.63
C ASP A 12 -2.99 -5.46 11.43
N HIS A 13 -3.65 -5.35 10.27
CA HIS A 13 -4.80 -6.18 9.91
C HIS A 13 -4.38 -7.31 8.97
N ASP A 14 -4.08 -8.48 9.52
CA ASP A 14 -3.43 -9.61 8.82
C ASP A 14 -4.04 -9.96 7.46
N LYS A 15 -5.37 -10.09 7.38
CA LYS A 15 -6.05 -10.44 6.11
C LYS A 15 -5.85 -9.40 5.01
N LEU A 16 -6.01 -8.12 5.34
CA LEU A 16 -5.88 -7.04 4.37
C LEU A 16 -4.41 -6.80 4.01
N ARG A 17 -3.48 -6.99 4.96
CA ARG A 17 -2.04 -6.96 4.68
C ARG A 17 -1.66 -8.06 3.71
N ALA A 18 -2.08 -9.30 3.96
CA ALA A 18 -1.82 -10.44 3.08
C ALA A 18 -2.40 -10.22 1.67
N SER A 19 -3.65 -9.75 1.57
CA SER A 19 -4.27 -9.47 0.27
C SER A 19 -3.58 -8.32 -0.48
N PHE A 20 -3.13 -7.29 0.22
CA PHE A 20 -2.32 -6.22 -0.38
C PHE A 20 -0.98 -6.75 -0.91
N PHE A 21 -0.31 -7.64 -0.18
CA PHE A 21 0.94 -8.28 -0.65
C PHE A 21 0.70 -9.15 -1.87
N GLU A 22 -0.40 -9.90 -1.90
CA GLU A 22 -0.80 -10.69 -3.06
C GLU A 22 -1.04 -9.81 -4.29
N LEU A 23 -1.76 -8.69 -4.14
CA LEU A 23 -1.98 -7.76 -5.24
C LEU A 23 -0.66 -7.16 -5.76
N ALA A 24 0.28 -6.82 -4.86
CA ALA A 24 1.59 -6.33 -5.25
C ALA A 24 2.44 -7.38 -5.98
N ALA A 25 2.42 -8.63 -5.51
CA ALA A 25 3.09 -9.75 -6.16
C ALA A 25 2.51 -10.00 -7.56
N ASN A 26 1.18 -9.99 -7.70
CA ASN A 26 0.51 -10.21 -8.98
C ASN A 26 0.69 -9.05 -9.97
N THR A 27 0.83 -7.82 -9.46
CA THR A 27 0.97 -6.62 -10.31
C THR A 27 2.41 -6.35 -10.72
N PHE A 28 3.37 -6.55 -9.80
CA PHE A 28 4.76 -6.13 -9.97
C PHE A 28 5.80 -7.24 -9.75
N GLY A 29 5.41 -8.42 -9.28
CA GLY A 29 6.35 -9.47 -8.85
C GLY A 29 7.10 -9.11 -7.56
N ILE A 30 6.56 -8.18 -6.75
CA ILE A 30 7.19 -7.72 -5.51
C ILE A 30 6.61 -8.47 -4.31
N HIS A 31 7.47 -9.03 -3.47
CA HIS A 31 7.09 -9.74 -2.24
C HIS A 31 7.46 -8.93 -1.01
N PHE A 32 6.46 -8.47 -0.26
CA PHE A 32 6.65 -7.58 0.89
C PHE A 32 6.72 -8.29 2.25
N GLU A 33 6.48 -9.61 2.31
CA GLU A 33 6.40 -10.34 3.58
C GLU A 33 7.71 -10.25 4.37
N GLU A 34 8.86 -10.53 3.73
CA GLU A 34 10.16 -10.46 4.40
C GLU A 34 10.47 -9.03 4.89
N TRP A 35 10.19 -8.02 4.05
CA TRP A 35 10.34 -6.62 4.41
C TRP A 35 9.47 -6.23 5.62
N TYR A 36 8.24 -6.74 5.70
CA TYR A 36 7.35 -6.52 6.83
C TYR A 36 7.86 -7.21 8.10
N GLN A 37 8.28 -8.49 8.02
CA GLN A 37 8.78 -9.26 9.16
C GLN A 37 10.09 -8.68 9.73
N GLN A 38 10.90 -8.03 8.90
CA GLN A 38 12.10 -7.31 9.33
C GLN A 38 11.77 -5.95 9.99
N GLY A 39 10.50 -5.58 10.12
CA GLY A 39 10.08 -4.32 10.74
C GLY A 39 10.32 -3.11 9.85
N CYS A 40 10.55 -3.30 8.54
CA CYS A 40 10.84 -2.20 7.63
C CYS A 40 9.59 -1.38 7.24
N TRP A 41 8.39 -1.85 7.59
CA TRP A 41 7.15 -1.08 7.48
C TRP A 41 7.02 -0.08 8.64
N GLY A 42 7.69 1.07 8.49
CA GLY A 42 7.62 2.18 9.44
C GLY A 42 6.27 2.91 9.46
N GLU A 43 6.10 3.79 10.45
CA GLU A 43 4.85 4.55 10.70
C GLU A 43 4.44 5.50 9.55
N GLY A 44 5.38 5.85 8.67
CA GLY A 44 5.15 6.78 7.56
C GLY A 44 4.42 6.19 6.35
N TYR A 45 4.33 4.85 6.25
CA TYR A 45 3.73 4.16 5.10
C TYR A 45 2.27 3.80 5.36
N VAL A 46 1.36 4.46 4.64
CA VAL A 46 -0.09 4.33 4.79
C VAL A 46 -0.71 3.87 3.46
N PRO A 47 -1.21 2.63 3.36
CA PRO A 47 -1.97 2.19 2.20
C PRO A 47 -3.39 2.76 2.24
N PHE A 48 -3.90 3.16 1.08
CA PHE A 48 -5.30 3.54 0.86
C PHE A 48 -5.85 2.64 -0.24
N SER A 49 -6.85 1.83 0.09
CA SER A 49 -7.31 0.75 -0.77
C SER A 49 -8.81 0.68 -0.88
N TYR A 50 -9.27 0.12 -2.00
CA TYR A 50 -10.60 -0.43 -2.12
C TYR A 50 -10.56 -1.94 -1.91
N VAL A 51 -11.55 -2.45 -1.19
CA VAL A 51 -11.66 -3.85 -0.77
C VAL A 51 -13.01 -4.41 -1.24
N ASP A 52 -12.99 -5.59 -1.85
CA ASP A 52 -14.18 -6.43 -2.09
C ASP A 52 -14.12 -7.65 -1.16
N GLY A 53 -15.01 -7.71 -0.18
CA GLY A 53 -14.93 -8.70 0.91
C GLY A 53 -13.65 -8.54 1.73
N ASP A 54 -12.75 -9.53 1.65
CA ASP A 54 -11.43 -9.52 2.28
C ASP A 54 -10.30 -9.25 1.26
N GLN A 55 -10.63 -9.02 -0.02
CA GLN A 55 -9.66 -8.83 -1.09
C GLN A 55 -9.40 -7.34 -1.35
N VAL A 56 -8.15 -6.90 -1.25
CA VAL A 56 -7.71 -5.60 -1.76
C VAL A 56 -7.70 -5.66 -3.29
N VAL A 57 -8.51 -4.81 -3.92
CA VAL A 57 -8.71 -4.81 -5.39
C VAL A 57 -8.11 -3.58 -6.07
N ALA A 58 -7.83 -2.52 -5.31
CA ALA A 58 -7.08 -1.37 -5.76
C ALA A 58 -6.35 -0.71 -4.59
N ASN A 59 -5.18 -0.14 -4.83
CA ASN A 59 -4.41 0.56 -3.81
C ASN A 59 -3.67 1.78 -4.40
N VAL A 60 -3.57 2.82 -3.58
CA VAL A 60 -2.59 3.89 -3.67
C VAL A 60 -1.98 4.06 -2.28
N SER A 61 -0.68 3.85 -2.14
CA SER A 61 0.01 4.04 -0.86
C SER A 61 0.69 5.40 -0.79
N VAL A 62 0.71 5.97 0.41
CA VAL A 62 1.43 7.18 0.74
C VAL A 62 2.59 6.82 1.65
N ASN A 63 3.77 7.37 1.36
CA ASN A 63 4.89 7.40 2.29
C ASN A 63 5.21 8.86 2.66
N LEU A 64 5.09 9.18 3.95
CA LEU A 64 5.48 10.49 4.48
C LEU A 64 6.99 10.53 4.69
N LEU A 65 7.67 11.45 4.01
CA LEU A 65 9.13 11.53 4.05
C LEU A 65 9.64 12.97 3.98
N GLU A 66 10.95 13.13 4.19
CA GLU A 66 11.66 14.39 4.02
C GLU A 66 12.60 14.27 2.82
N LEU A 67 12.51 15.22 1.88
CA LEU A 67 13.42 15.34 0.73
C LEU A 67 14.47 16.41 1.03
N ILE A 68 15.70 16.17 0.61
CA ILE A 68 16.76 17.18 0.61
C ILE A 68 16.95 17.66 -0.83
N ILE A 69 16.59 18.91 -1.10
CA ILE A 69 16.72 19.53 -2.43
C ILE A 69 17.60 20.77 -2.27
N HIS A 70 18.76 20.79 -2.94
CA HIS A 70 19.76 21.86 -2.82
C HIS A 70 20.20 22.17 -1.37
N GLY A 71 20.28 21.14 -0.52
CA GLY A 71 20.66 21.28 0.88
C GLY A 71 19.52 21.66 1.82
N GLU A 72 18.34 21.99 1.28
CA GLU A 72 17.15 22.35 2.06
C GLU A 72 16.21 21.15 2.25
N LYS A 73 15.57 21.08 3.42
CA LYS A 73 14.67 20.00 3.82
C LYS A 73 13.21 20.32 3.48
N TYR A 74 12.53 19.40 2.81
CA TYR A 74 11.13 19.53 2.41
C TYR A 74 10.32 18.34 2.90
N LYS A 75 9.19 18.61 3.58
CA LYS A 75 8.19 17.57 3.83
C LYS A 75 7.55 17.17 2.51
N ALA A 76 7.52 15.88 2.24
CA ALA A 76 7.00 15.33 1.00
C ALA A 76 6.10 14.12 1.24
N ILE A 77 5.26 13.87 0.25
CA ILE A 77 4.43 12.68 0.15
C ILE A 77 4.89 11.95 -1.10
N GLN A 78 5.42 10.75 -0.93
CA GLN A 78 5.62 9.84 -2.05
C GLN A 78 4.36 9.00 -2.24
N ILE A 79 3.87 8.98 -3.48
CA ILE A 79 2.80 8.07 -3.90
C ILE A 79 3.47 6.82 -4.45
N GLY A 80 3.06 5.65 -3.97
CA GLY A 80 3.67 4.37 -4.34
C GLY A 80 2.67 3.22 -4.38
N THR A 81 3.13 2.10 -4.93
CA THR A 81 2.36 0.85 -4.99
C THR A 81 0.96 1.06 -5.58
N VAL A 82 0.87 1.88 -6.63
CA VAL A 82 -0.38 2.22 -7.31
C VAL A 82 -0.79 1.03 -8.16
N MET A 83 -1.87 0.35 -7.80
CA MET A 83 -2.27 -0.90 -8.44
C MET A 83 -3.78 -1.08 -8.46
N THR A 84 -4.26 -1.78 -9.49
CA THR A 84 -5.66 -2.18 -9.65
C THR A 84 -5.68 -3.60 -10.20
N HIS A 85 -6.41 -4.47 -9.51
CA HIS A 85 -6.64 -5.85 -9.90
C HIS A 85 -7.24 -5.89 -11.32
N PRO A 86 -6.78 -6.79 -12.21
CA PRO A 86 -7.21 -6.81 -13.61
C PRO A 86 -8.74 -6.82 -13.81
N ASP A 87 -9.46 -7.56 -12.96
CA ASP A 87 -10.93 -7.67 -13.03
C ASP A 87 -11.70 -6.41 -12.59
N TYR A 88 -11.00 -5.37 -12.13
CA TYR A 88 -11.58 -4.11 -11.60
C TYR A 88 -11.10 -2.87 -12.38
N ARG A 89 -10.60 -3.05 -13.61
CA ARG A 89 -10.11 -1.96 -14.48
C ARG A 89 -11.18 -1.41 -15.41
#